data_AF-A0A922VAJ7-F1
#
_entry.id   AF-A0A922VAJ7-F1
#
_cell.length_a   1.000
_cell.length_b   1.000
_cell.length_c   1.000
_cell.angle_alpha   90.00
_cell.angle_beta   90.00
_cell.angle_gamma   90.00
#
_symmetry.space_group_name_H-M   'P 1'
#
loop_
_entity.id
_entity.type
_entity.pdbx_description
1 polymer ?
#
loop_
_entity_poly.entity_id
_entity_poly.type
_entity_poly.pdbx_seq_one_letter_code
_entity_poly.pdbx_strand_id
1 'polypeptide(L)'
;MATATDTVTNTLVLTPPDPVPVVTAEKAAGLVPVDDATRTKLDERVESFIADLVAQDVNSPEFGKRVDAISAMGQREIREAAGQSNRFLDRPVRAMDQESGVGADLAQLRRTIEDLDPGKKMLAPKKLFGIIPFGNSMRNYFDSYKSSQTHISGILKSLASGKDELLMDNAAIDTERANLWTAMGRLEQMILLARTMDAKLEDKANELDHTDPAKAKAIRETALFYVRQRVQDLLTQMAVTVQGYLAL
;
A
#
# COMPACT_ATOMS: atom_id res chain seq x y z
N MET A 1 27.75 7.97 51.32
CA MET A 1 27.80 7.68 49.87
C MET A 1 26.41 7.89 49.32
N ALA A 2 26.22 8.95 48.53
CA ALA A 2 24.94 9.26 47.90
C ALA A 2 24.83 8.49 46.58
N THR A 3 23.81 7.66 46.45
CA THR A 3 23.44 6.97 45.22
C THR A 3 22.81 7.98 44.26
N ALA A 4 23.47 8.24 43.14
CA ALA A 4 22.96 9.06 42.05
C ALA A 4 21.85 8.29 41.32
N THR A 5 20.70 8.93 41.16
CA THR A 5 19.58 8.42 40.36
C THR A 5 19.90 8.74 38.89
N ASP A 6 20.24 7.71 38.12
CA ASP A 6 20.41 7.83 36.67
C ASP A 6 19.06 8.14 36.02
N THR A 7 18.86 9.39 35.63
CA THR A 7 17.83 9.79 34.67
C THR A 7 18.15 9.14 33.33
N VAL A 8 17.52 7.99 33.05
CA VAL A 8 17.48 7.40 31.72
C VAL A 8 16.66 8.32 30.82
N THR A 9 17.33 9.28 30.18
CA THR A 9 16.81 9.98 29.00
C THR A 9 16.75 8.98 27.86
N ASN A 10 15.67 8.19 27.81
CA ASN A 10 15.35 7.39 26.64
C ASN A 10 14.88 8.36 25.55
N THR A 11 15.82 8.98 24.85
CA THR A 11 15.56 9.72 23.62
C THR A 11 14.87 8.76 22.66
N LEU A 12 13.56 8.95 22.46
CA LEU A 12 12.81 8.27 21.39
C LEU A 12 13.43 8.72 20.06
N VAL A 13 14.38 7.93 19.56
CA VAL A 13 14.94 8.11 18.22
C VAL A 13 13.99 7.41 17.27
N LEU A 14 13.09 8.17 16.66
CA LEU A 14 12.27 7.69 15.56
C LEU A 14 13.20 7.53 14.36
N THR A 15 13.45 6.28 13.98
CA THR A 15 14.21 5.95 12.76
C THR A 15 13.19 5.77 11.65
N PRO A 16 13.28 6.49 10.52
CA PRO A 16 12.34 6.29 9.43
C PRO A 16 12.40 4.84 8.95
N PRO A 17 11.26 4.24 8.55
CA PRO A 17 11.24 2.88 8.02
C PRO A 17 12.11 2.80 6.76
N ASP A 18 12.80 1.66 6.59
CA ASP A 18 13.61 1.42 5.41
C ASP A 18 12.75 1.49 4.13
N PRO A 19 13.27 2.07 3.04
CA PRO A 19 12.52 2.20 1.80
C PRO A 19 12.17 0.82 1.24
N VAL A 20 10.94 0.69 0.74
CA VAL A 20 10.43 -0.54 0.15
C VAL A 20 11.31 -0.92 -1.05
N PRO A 21 11.80 -2.18 -1.14
CA PRO A 21 12.63 -2.61 -2.25
C PRO A 21 11.85 -2.59 -3.56
N VAL A 22 12.50 -2.11 -4.64
CA VAL A 22 11.90 -2.05 -5.98
C VAL A 22 11.66 -3.47 -6.49
N VAL A 23 10.39 -3.81 -6.73
CA VAL A 23 10.01 -5.11 -7.30
C VAL A 23 10.05 -5.02 -8.83
N THR A 24 10.81 -5.91 -9.47
CA THR A 24 10.84 -6.04 -10.94
C THR A 24 9.65 -6.87 -11.41
N ALA A 25 9.18 -6.62 -12.63
CA ALA A 25 8.07 -7.34 -13.27
C ALA A 25 8.22 -8.87 -13.24
N GLU A 26 9.43 -9.38 -13.41
CA GLU A 26 9.74 -10.81 -13.37
C GLU A 26 9.63 -11.41 -11.96
N LYS A 27 9.98 -10.63 -10.92
CA LYS A 27 9.88 -11.05 -9.52
C LYS A 27 8.46 -10.94 -8.97
N ALA A 28 7.61 -10.15 -9.63
CA ALA A 28 6.23 -9.92 -9.23
C ALA A 28 5.29 -11.07 -9.64
N ALA A 29 5.61 -11.75 -10.75
CA ALA A 29 4.84 -12.90 -11.23
C ALA A 29 5.01 -14.11 -10.31
N GLY A 30 3.91 -14.82 -10.04
CA GLY A 30 3.91 -16.02 -9.19
C GLY A 30 3.97 -15.76 -7.68
N LEU A 31 3.94 -14.50 -7.24
CA LEU A 31 3.85 -14.16 -5.81
C LEU A 31 2.47 -14.46 -5.22
N VAL A 32 1.42 -14.41 -6.04
CA VAL A 32 0.06 -14.78 -5.64
C VAL A 32 -0.25 -16.16 -6.19
N PRO A 33 -0.51 -17.18 -5.35
CA PRO A 33 -0.81 -18.51 -5.84
C PRO A 33 -2.17 -18.56 -6.55
N VAL A 34 -2.20 -19.18 -7.72
CA VAL A 34 -3.43 -19.59 -8.41
C VAL A 34 -3.62 -21.09 -8.21
N ASP A 35 -4.79 -21.49 -7.72
CA ASP A 35 -5.12 -22.88 -7.46
C ASP A 35 -5.26 -23.70 -8.75
N ASP A 36 -4.99 -25.00 -8.67
CA ASP A 36 -4.96 -25.88 -9.84
C ASP A 36 -6.30 -25.95 -10.59
N ALA A 37 -7.42 -25.89 -9.88
CA ALA A 37 -8.74 -25.91 -10.51
C ALA A 37 -8.97 -24.64 -11.36
N THR A 38 -8.52 -23.48 -10.88
CA THR A 38 -8.52 -22.24 -11.66
C THR A 38 -7.57 -22.34 -12.84
N ARG A 39 -6.35 -22.90 -12.66
CA ARG A 39 -5.40 -23.09 -13.77
C ARG A 39 -5.99 -23.93 -14.90
N THR A 40 -6.62 -25.08 -14.57
CA THR A 40 -7.28 -25.94 -15.55
C THR A 40 -8.39 -25.19 -16.31
N LYS A 41 -9.24 -24.44 -15.62
CA LYS A 41 -10.31 -23.65 -16.28
C LYS A 41 -9.76 -22.57 -17.20
N LEU A 42 -8.65 -21.93 -16.85
CA LEU A 42 -8.00 -20.94 -17.71
C LEU A 42 -7.42 -21.62 -18.95
N ASP A 43 -6.80 -22.80 -18.80
CA ASP A 43 -6.29 -23.59 -19.92
C ASP A 43 -7.40 -23.99 -20.90
N GLU A 44 -8.51 -24.55 -20.41
CA GLU A 44 -9.68 -24.91 -21.21
C GLU A 44 -10.25 -23.70 -21.99
N ARG A 45 -10.31 -22.53 -21.35
CA ARG A 45 -10.77 -21.29 -21.99
C ARG A 45 -9.83 -20.86 -23.12
N VAL A 46 -8.52 -20.97 -22.90
CA VAL A 46 -7.53 -20.65 -23.94
C VAL A 46 -7.66 -21.63 -25.10
N GLU A 47 -7.76 -22.92 -24.84
CA GLU A 47 -7.93 -23.93 -25.90
C GLU A 47 -9.17 -23.68 -26.74
N SER A 48 -10.32 -23.45 -26.09
CA SER A 48 -11.56 -23.13 -26.79
C SER A 48 -11.43 -21.86 -27.62
N PHE A 49 -10.78 -20.83 -27.09
CA PHE A 49 -10.60 -19.57 -27.80
C PHE A 49 -9.69 -19.72 -29.03
N ILE A 50 -8.59 -20.47 -28.91
CA ILE A 50 -7.67 -20.73 -30.02
C ILE A 50 -8.35 -21.58 -31.10
N ALA A 51 -9.12 -22.58 -30.71
CA ALA A 51 -9.90 -23.39 -31.65
C ALA A 51 -10.88 -22.52 -32.45
N ASP A 52 -11.61 -21.63 -31.76
CA ASP A 52 -12.53 -20.67 -32.39
C ASP A 52 -11.80 -19.72 -33.36
N LEU A 53 -10.65 -19.19 -32.95
CA LEU A 53 -9.83 -18.28 -33.77
C LEU A 53 -9.34 -18.97 -35.04
N VAL A 54 -8.78 -20.17 -34.92
CA VAL A 54 -8.22 -20.93 -36.04
C VAL A 54 -9.30 -21.43 -37.00
N ALA A 55 -10.51 -21.65 -36.50
CA ALA A 55 -11.67 -22.00 -37.34
C ALA A 55 -12.12 -20.84 -38.26
N GLN A 56 -11.77 -19.59 -37.94
CA GLN A 56 -12.13 -18.44 -38.78
C GLN A 56 -11.23 -18.32 -40.02
N ASP A 57 -11.76 -17.68 -41.06
CA ASP A 57 -10.96 -17.22 -42.18
C ASP A 57 -10.17 -15.96 -41.78
N VAL A 58 -8.90 -15.88 -42.16
CA VAL A 58 -8.00 -14.78 -41.74
C VAL A 58 -8.42 -13.40 -42.25
N ASN A 59 -9.17 -13.34 -43.35
CA ASN A 59 -9.67 -12.09 -43.93
C ASN A 59 -11.10 -11.79 -43.44
N SER A 60 -11.67 -12.63 -42.57
CA SER A 60 -13.02 -12.43 -42.06
C SER A 60 -13.07 -11.38 -40.95
N PRO A 61 -14.19 -10.64 -40.84
CA PRO A 61 -14.42 -9.76 -39.69
C PRO A 61 -14.40 -10.49 -38.35
N GLU A 62 -14.78 -11.77 -38.32
CA GLU A 62 -14.79 -12.57 -37.08
C GLU A 62 -13.36 -12.87 -36.59
N PHE A 63 -12.42 -13.15 -37.48
CA PHE A 63 -11.01 -13.28 -37.09
C PHE A 63 -10.49 -11.98 -36.47
N GLY A 64 -10.77 -10.83 -37.09
CA GLY A 64 -10.43 -9.51 -36.56
C GLY A 64 -10.99 -9.28 -35.14
N LYS A 65 -12.28 -9.57 -34.92
CA LYS A 65 -12.90 -9.44 -33.58
C LYS A 65 -12.23 -10.32 -32.52
N ARG A 66 -11.77 -11.52 -32.88
CA ARG A 66 -11.06 -12.40 -31.95
C ARG A 66 -9.68 -11.83 -31.62
N VAL A 67 -8.95 -11.32 -32.61
CA VAL A 67 -7.69 -10.60 -32.38
C VAL A 67 -7.90 -9.36 -31.51
N ASP A 68 -8.97 -8.59 -31.73
CA ASP A 68 -9.31 -7.45 -30.89
C ASP A 68 -9.65 -7.86 -29.44
N ALA A 69 -10.29 -9.01 -29.24
CA ALA A 69 -10.51 -9.55 -27.91
C ALA A 69 -9.20 -9.88 -27.18
N ILE A 70 -8.17 -10.35 -27.91
CA ILE A 70 -6.82 -10.53 -27.36
C ILE A 70 -6.23 -9.17 -26.96
N SER A 71 -6.31 -8.15 -27.82
CA SER A 71 -5.73 -6.83 -27.52
C SER A 71 -6.43 -6.13 -26.34
N ALA A 72 -7.71 -6.46 -26.11
CA ALA A 72 -8.50 -6.00 -24.96
C ALA A 72 -8.32 -6.85 -23.69
N MET A 73 -7.65 -7.99 -23.78
CA MET A 73 -7.45 -8.91 -22.66
C MET A 73 -6.72 -8.23 -21.49
N GLY A 74 -7.25 -8.42 -20.28
CA GLY A 74 -6.64 -7.89 -19.06
C GLY A 74 -6.79 -6.39 -18.85
N GLN A 75 -7.38 -5.63 -19.79
CA GLN A 75 -7.53 -4.18 -19.66
C GLN A 75 -8.43 -3.76 -18.48
N ARG A 76 -9.42 -4.58 -18.12
CA ARG A 76 -10.26 -4.30 -16.96
C ARG A 76 -9.47 -4.49 -15.67
N GLU A 77 -8.76 -5.60 -15.56
CA GLU A 77 -7.96 -5.96 -14.38
C GLU A 77 -6.82 -4.97 -14.16
N ILE A 78 -6.17 -4.49 -15.23
CA ILE A 78 -5.18 -3.40 -15.17
C ILE A 78 -5.81 -2.12 -14.61
N ARG A 79 -6.98 -1.70 -15.12
CA ARG A 79 -7.67 -0.49 -14.65
C ARG A 79 -8.12 -0.61 -13.20
N GLU A 80 -8.65 -1.76 -12.80
CA GLU A 80 -9.05 -2.03 -11.42
C GLU A 80 -7.84 -1.93 -10.48
N ALA A 81 -6.72 -2.54 -10.84
CA ALA A 81 -5.49 -2.49 -10.04
C ALA A 81 -4.92 -1.07 -9.94
N ALA A 82 -4.85 -0.34 -11.07
CA ALA A 82 -4.41 1.06 -11.09
C ALA A 82 -5.30 1.99 -10.24
N GLY A 83 -6.62 1.73 -10.22
CA GLY A 83 -7.57 2.48 -9.42
C GLY A 83 -7.35 2.36 -7.90
N GLN A 84 -6.88 1.19 -7.44
CA GLN A 84 -6.49 1.00 -6.02
C GLN A 84 -5.17 1.73 -5.72
N SER A 85 -4.18 1.62 -6.62
CA SER A 85 -2.88 2.31 -6.45
C SER A 85 -3.00 3.84 -6.35
N ASN A 86 -3.98 4.46 -7.01
CA ASN A 86 -4.14 5.92 -6.96
C ASN A 86 -4.50 6.44 -5.56
N ARG A 87 -5.20 5.63 -4.73
CA ARG A 87 -5.51 5.99 -3.32
C ARG A 87 -4.28 6.03 -2.44
N PHE A 88 -3.22 5.31 -2.81
CA PHE A 88 -1.94 5.34 -2.11
C PHE A 88 -1.27 6.71 -2.21
N LEU A 89 -1.47 7.44 -3.31
CA LEU A 89 -0.90 8.78 -3.51
C LEU A 89 -1.56 9.84 -2.62
N ASP A 90 -2.84 9.67 -2.29
CA ASP A 90 -3.59 10.62 -1.44
C ASP A 90 -3.25 10.46 0.06
N ARG A 91 -2.66 9.34 0.44
CA ARG A 91 -2.46 8.95 1.84
C ARG A 91 -1.30 9.68 2.54
N PRO A 92 -0.10 9.85 1.93
CA PRO A 92 1.00 10.62 2.53
C PRO A 92 0.60 12.05 2.90
N VAL A 93 -0.25 12.69 2.09
CA VAL A 93 -0.72 14.06 2.34
C VAL A 93 -1.55 14.13 3.61
N ARG A 94 -2.42 13.12 3.86
CA ARG A 94 -3.23 13.05 5.08
C ARG A 94 -2.42 12.66 6.31
N ALA A 95 -1.52 11.67 6.17
CA ALA A 95 -0.69 11.19 7.27
C ALA A 95 0.28 12.27 7.78
N MET A 96 0.84 13.10 6.90
CA MET A 96 1.71 14.22 7.28
C MET A 96 1.00 15.28 8.13
N ASP A 97 -0.31 15.50 7.92
CA ASP A 97 -1.10 16.45 8.71
C ASP A 97 -1.34 15.90 10.14
N GLN A 98 -1.66 14.61 10.26
CA GLN A 98 -2.00 13.95 11.53
C GLN A 98 -0.79 13.66 12.43
N GLU A 99 0.33 13.17 11.87
CA GLU A 99 1.53 12.81 12.65
C GLU A 99 2.15 14.06 13.31
N SER A 100 2.02 15.21 12.64
CA SER A 100 2.42 16.51 13.19
C SER A 100 1.60 16.93 14.41
N GLY A 101 0.31 16.55 14.47
CA GLY A 101 -0.62 16.91 15.55
C GLY A 101 -0.47 16.04 16.80
N VAL A 102 -0.53 14.71 16.67
CA VAL A 102 -0.51 13.79 17.82
C VAL A 102 0.85 13.78 18.53
N GLY A 103 1.96 13.83 17.77
CA GLY A 103 3.31 13.90 18.34
C GLY A 103 3.55 15.20 19.11
N ALA A 104 3.06 16.33 18.59
CA ALA A 104 3.12 17.62 19.27
C ALA A 104 2.29 17.63 20.56
N ASP A 105 1.07 17.06 20.52
CA ASP A 105 0.18 16.95 21.68
C ASP A 105 0.78 16.07 22.79
N LEU A 106 1.42 14.95 22.45
CA LEU A 106 2.12 14.08 23.42
C LEU A 106 3.31 14.80 24.06
N ALA A 107 4.12 15.50 23.25
CA ALA A 107 5.24 16.28 23.74
C ALA A 107 4.77 17.42 24.66
N GLN A 108 3.65 18.08 24.31
CA GLN A 108 3.04 19.12 25.13
C GLN A 108 2.44 18.57 26.43
N LEU A 109 1.79 17.40 26.39
CA LEU A 109 1.31 16.71 27.60
C LEU A 109 2.47 16.42 28.55
N ARG A 110 3.58 15.86 28.02
CA ARG A 110 4.79 15.56 28.79
C ARG A 110 5.37 16.81 29.47
N ARG A 111 5.51 17.91 28.74
CA ARG A 111 5.99 19.20 29.30
C ARG A 111 5.05 19.72 30.39
N THR A 112 3.74 19.68 30.14
CA THR A 112 2.72 20.14 31.10
C THR A 112 2.77 19.34 32.40
N ILE A 113 2.93 18.02 32.31
CA ILE A 113 3.08 17.13 33.47
C ILE A 113 4.39 17.42 34.21
N GLU A 114 5.50 17.61 33.48
CA GLU A 114 6.80 17.96 34.08
C GLU A 114 6.80 19.35 34.78
N ASP A 115 6.04 20.32 34.27
CA ASP A 115 5.92 21.67 34.87
C ASP A 115 5.03 21.69 36.13
N LEU A 116 4.19 20.67 36.28
CA LEU A 116 3.34 20.44 37.45
C LEU A 116 4.04 19.63 38.55
N ASP A 117 5.23 19.09 38.30
CA ASP A 117 6.01 18.36 39.31
C ASP A 117 6.50 19.30 40.44
N PRO A 118 6.02 19.13 41.68
CA PRO A 118 6.39 19.97 42.82
C PRO A 118 7.89 19.89 43.17
N GLY A 119 8.59 18.82 42.76
CA GLY A 119 10.02 18.62 43.04
C GLY A 119 10.93 19.65 42.37
N LYS A 120 10.61 20.12 41.15
CA LYS A 120 11.41 21.14 40.44
C LYS A 120 11.24 22.55 41.00
N LYS A 121 10.03 22.93 41.44
CA LYS A 121 9.76 24.29 41.96
C LYS A 121 10.29 24.52 43.38
N MET A 122 10.62 23.45 44.12
CA MET A 122 11.18 23.52 45.47
C MET A 122 12.72 23.67 45.51
N LEU A 123 13.41 23.49 44.39
CA LEU A 123 14.88 23.50 44.29
C LEU A 123 15.49 24.83 43.80
N ALA A 124 14.68 25.88 43.60
CA ALA A 124 15.20 27.18 43.20
C ALA A 124 16.07 27.79 44.33
N PRO A 125 17.36 28.12 44.09
CA PRO A 125 18.22 28.71 45.12
C PRO A 125 17.69 30.10 45.46
N LYS A 126 17.20 30.28 46.69
CA LYS A 126 16.71 31.56 47.20
C LYS A 126 17.86 32.58 47.17
N LYS A 127 17.68 33.66 46.43
CA LYS A 127 18.57 34.83 46.44
C LYS A 127 18.56 35.48 47.84
N LEU A 128 19.74 35.86 48.30
CA LEU A 128 20.09 36.21 49.67
C LEU A 128 19.93 37.71 49.99
N PHE A 129 18.80 38.37 49.70
CA PHE A 129 18.54 39.73 50.20
C PHE A 129 17.06 40.02 50.44
N GLY A 130 16.76 40.38 51.71
CA GLY A 130 15.72 41.30 52.18
C GLY A 130 14.28 41.19 51.64
N ILE A 131 13.37 40.77 52.54
CA ILE A 131 11.89 40.83 52.46
C ILE A 131 11.23 39.71 51.61
N ILE A 132 10.82 38.63 52.28
CA ILE A 132 10.01 37.55 51.67
C ILE A 132 8.65 37.46 52.40
N PRO A 133 7.50 37.67 51.72
CA PRO A 133 6.20 37.27 52.24
C PRO A 133 6.05 35.74 52.13
N PHE A 134 6.19 35.06 53.26
CA PHE A 134 6.07 33.61 53.37
C PHE A 134 4.57 33.24 53.45
N GLY A 135 3.98 32.61 52.43
CA GLY A 135 2.58 32.15 52.56
C GLY A 135 1.85 31.56 51.36
N ASN A 136 2.29 31.75 50.11
CA ASN A 136 1.44 31.41 48.95
C ASN A 136 1.92 30.23 48.08
N SER A 137 2.95 29.47 48.46
CA SER A 137 3.45 28.39 47.59
C SER A 137 2.44 27.26 47.40
N MET A 138 1.65 26.91 48.42
CA MET A 138 0.57 25.92 48.29
C MET A 138 -0.62 26.45 47.47
N ARG A 139 -1.04 27.70 47.70
CA ARG A 139 -2.11 28.33 46.87
C ARG A 139 -1.68 28.43 45.41
N ASN A 140 -0.48 28.91 45.14
CA ASN A 140 0.06 29.01 43.78
C ASN A 140 0.21 27.62 43.14
N TYR A 141 0.54 26.58 43.90
CA TYR A 141 0.53 25.19 43.43
C TYR A 141 -0.88 24.74 43.04
N PHE A 142 -1.86 24.88 43.93
CA PHE A 142 -3.25 24.51 43.66
C PHE A 142 -3.89 25.34 42.54
N ASP A 143 -3.58 26.64 42.45
CA ASP A 143 -4.01 27.52 41.37
C ASP A 143 -3.38 27.12 40.03
N SER A 144 -2.08 26.75 40.04
CA SER A 144 -1.43 26.21 38.83
C SER A 144 -2.02 24.87 38.41
N TYR A 145 -2.37 24.00 39.35
CA TYR A 145 -3.02 22.72 39.07
C TYR A 145 -4.43 22.92 38.49
N LYS A 146 -5.24 23.78 39.10
CA LYS A 146 -6.59 24.13 38.63
C LYS A 146 -6.57 24.80 37.26
N SER A 147 -5.60 25.69 37.01
CA SER A 147 -5.39 26.35 35.72
C SER A 147 -4.96 25.36 34.63
N SER A 148 -4.00 24.48 34.94
CA SER A 148 -3.50 23.47 34.00
C SER A 148 -4.49 22.33 33.76
N GLN A 149 -5.48 22.11 34.63
CA GLN A 149 -6.48 21.05 34.46
C GLN A 149 -7.31 21.23 33.18
N THR A 150 -7.70 22.46 32.83
CA THR A 150 -8.38 22.76 31.57
C THR A 150 -7.47 22.50 30.37
N HIS A 151 -6.18 22.83 30.48
CA HIS A 151 -5.19 22.63 29.42
C HIS A 151 -4.88 21.15 29.18
N ILE A 152 -4.65 20.37 30.26
CA ILE A 152 -4.46 18.93 30.20
C ILE A 152 -5.70 18.24 29.63
N SER A 153 -6.90 18.65 30.05
CA SER A 153 -8.15 18.06 29.53
C SER A 153 -8.32 18.32 28.03
N GLY A 154 -7.91 19.50 27.54
CA GLY A 154 -7.86 19.81 26.11
C GLY A 154 -6.89 18.89 25.35
N ILE A 155 -5.66 18.75 25.84
CA ILE A 155 -4.64 17.89 25.23
C ILE A 155 -5.08 16.42 25.24
N LEU A 156 -5.61 15.91 26.35
CA LEU A 156 -6.12 14.54 26.44
C LEU A 156 -7.27 14.29 25.47
N LYS A 157 -8.13 15.28 25.23
CA LYS A 157 -9.21 15.20 24.24
C LYS A 157 -8.65 15.13 22.81
N SER A 158 -7.66 15.96 22.47
CA SER A 158 -6.98 15.90 21.16
C SER A 158 -6.27 14.57 20.96
N LEU A 159 -5.56 14.06 21.98
CA LEU A 159 -4.91 12.75 21.95
C LEU A 159 -5.90 11.60 21.80
N ALA A 160 -7.04 11.64 22.49
CA ALA A 160 -8.08 10.64 22.34
C ALA A 160 -8.66 10.66 20.91
N SER A 161 -8.93 11.84 20.36
CA SER A 161 -9.39 12.02 18.98
C SER A 161 -8.37 11.49 17.98
N GLY A 162 -7.09 11.86 18.14
CA GLY A 162 -6.01 11.38 17.27
C GLY A 162 -5.80 9.87 17.37
N LYS A 163 -5.93 9.27 18.55
CA LYS A 163 -5.91 7.82 18.71
C LYS A 163 -7.07 7.14 17.97
N ASP A 164 -8.29 7.68 18.10
CA ASP A 164 -9.45 7.11 17.42
C ASP A 164 -9.31 7.22 15.89
N GLU A 165 -8.76 8.33 15.38
CA GLU A 165 -8.42 8.52 13.97
C GLU A 165 -7.35 7.52 13.50
N LEU A 166 -6.25 7.33 14.25
CA LEU A 166 -5.23 6.33 13.93
C LEU A 166 -5.79 4.90 13.91
N LEU A 167 -6.72 4.56 14.80
CA LEU A 167 -7.39 3.26 14.80
C LEU A 167 -8.26 3.08 13.54
N MET A 168 -8.99 4.12 13.12
CA MET A 168 -9.76 4.09 11.87
C MET A 168 -8.84 3.95 10.65
N ASP A 169 -7.72 4.67 10.63
CA ASP A 169 -6.76 4.63 9.52
C ASP A 169 -6.05 3.27 9.42
N ASN A 170 -5.74 2.62 10.55
CA ASN A 170 -5.20 1.26 10.56
C ASN A 170 -6.21 0.26 9.98
N ALA A 171 -7.49 0.33 10.37
CA ALA A 171 -8.53 -0.52 9.78
C ALA A 171 -8.70 -0.28 8.26
N ALA A 172 -8.51 0.96 7.81
CA ALA A 172 -8.49 1.30 6.39
C ALA A 172 -7.27 0.73 5.65
N ILE A 173 -6.08 0.66 6.28
CA ILE A 173 -4.89 -0.02 5.71
C ILE A 173 -5.19 -1.48 5.40
N ASP A 174 -5.75 -2.20 6.38
CA ASP A 174 -6.00 -3.64 6.23
C ASP A 174 -6.98 -3.91 5.08
N THR A 175 -8.00 -3.05 4.94
CA THR A 175 -8.94 -3.11 3.82
C THR A 175 -8.24 -2.86 2.48
N GLU A 176 -7.35 -1.87 2.42
CA GLU A 176 -6.61 -1.55 1.19
C GLU A 176 -5.63 -2.66 0.81
N ARG A 177 -4.91 -3.24 1.78
CA ARG A 177 -4.06 -4.43 1.57
C ARG A 177 -4.86 -5.60 1.03
N ALA A 178 -6.05 -5.87 1.57
CA ALA A 178 -6.94 -6.92 1.07
C ALA A 178 -7.42 -6.66 -0.37
N ASN A 179 -7.72 -5.41 -0.71
CA ASN A 179 -8.10 -5.00 -2.07
C ASN A 179 -6.95 -5.20 -3.05
N LEU A 180 -5.74 -4.76 -2.71
CA LEU A 180 -4.54 -4.95 -3.54
C LEU A 180 -4.19 -6.44 -3.68
N TRP A 181 -4.31 -7.23 -2.62
CA TRP A 181 -4.13 -8.68 -2.69
C TRP A 181 -5.09 -9.33 -3.70
N THR A 182 -6.36 -8.94 -3.64
CA THR A 182 -7.38 -9.42 -4.58
C THR A 182 -7.06 -8.99 -6.02
N ALA A 183 -6.63 -7.75 -6.23
CA ALA A 183 -6.25 -7.23 -7.54
C ALA A 183 -5.03 -7.98 -8.11
N MET A 184 -4.00 -8.23 -7.30
CA MET A 184 -2.85 -9.04 -7.69
C MET A 184 -3.28 -10.46 -8.09
N GLY A 185 -4.18 -11.10 -7.33
CA GLY A 185 -4.70 -12.42 -7.71
C GLY A 185 -5.41 -12.45 -9.07
N ARG A 186 -6.14 -11.38 -9.43
CA ARG A 186 -6.76 -11.25 -10.76
C ARG A 186 -5.74 -11.02 -11.86
N LEU A 187 -4.75 -10.15 -11.61
CA LEU A 187 -3.65 -9.91 -12.55
C LEU A 187 -2.86 -11.19 -12.80
N GLU A 188 -2.58 -11.99 -11.77
CA GLU A 188 -1.85 -13.27 -11.92
C GLU A 188 -2.63 -14.26 -12.80
N GLN A 189 -3.94 -14.37 -12.60
CA GLN A 189 -4.79 -15.20 -13.46
C GLN A 189 -4.75 -14.74 -14.93
N MET A 190 -4.74 -13.42 -15.18
CA MET A 190 -4.61 -12.88 -16.53
C MET A 190 -3.23 -13.11 -17.13
N ILE A 191 -2.15 -12.98 -16.34
CA ILE A 191 -0.78 -13.28 -16.76
C ILE A 191 -0.66 -14.75 -17.16
N LEU A 192 -1.19 -15.65 -16.34
CA LEU A 192 -1.20 -17.08 -16.63
C LEU A 192 -1.97 -17.37 -17.93
N LEU A 193 -3.19 -16.84 -18.06
CA LEU A 193 -4.00 -17.00 -19.25
C LEU A 193 -3.27 -16.49 -20.51
N ALA A 194 -2.64 -15.32 -20.44
CA ALA A 194 -1.90 -14.73 -21.54
C ALA A 194 -0.66 -15.56 -21.93
N ARG A 195 0.11 -16.06 -20.95
CA ARG A 195 1.28 -16.94 -21.20
C ARG A 195 0.87 -18.28 -21.80
N THR A 196 -0.21 -18.88 -21.30
CA THR A 196 -0.76 -20.11 -21.88
C THR A 196 -1.23 -19.88 -23.31
N MET A 197 -1.88 -18.75 -23.58
CA MET A 197 -2.32 -18.39 -24.93
C MET A 197 -1.14 -18.15 -25.88
N ASP A 198 -0.06 -17.50 -25.42
CA ASP A 198 1.16 -17.29 -26.20
C ASP A 198 1.75 -18.64 -26.65
N ALA A 199 1.98 -19.55 -25.70
CA ALA A 199 2.54 -20.87 -25.99
C ALA A 199 1.66 -21.67 -26.97
N LYS A 200 0.36 -21.79 -26.68
CA LYS A 200 -0.55 -22.58 -27.53
C LYS A 200 -0.77 -21.95 -28.91
N LEU A 201 -0.75 -20.62 -29.05
CA LEU A 201 -0.83 -19.96 -30.36
C LEU A 201 0.45 -20.17 -31.17
N GLU A 202 1.62 -20.18 -30.53
CA GLU A 202 2.90 -20.47 -31.17
C GLU A 202 2.94 -21.91 -31.68
N ASP A 203 2.56 -22.87 -30.84
CA ASP A 203 2.41 -24.27 -31.24
C ASP A 203 1.44 -24.41 -32.41
N LYS A 204 0.28 -23.74 -32.33
CA LYS A 204 -0.72 -23.80 -33.39
C LYS A 204 -0.26 -23.18 -34.71
N ALA A 205 0.48 -22.08 -34.66
CA ALA A 205 1.07 -21.50 -35.85
C ALA A 205 2.11 -22.43 -36.49
N ASN A 206 2.91 -23.12 -35.67
CA ASN A 206 3.90 -24.09 -36.15
C ASN A 206 3.24 -25.31 -36.80
N GLU A 207 2.15 -25.82 -36.24
CA GLU A 207 1.35 -26.87 -36.89
C GLU A 207 0.83 -26.44 -38.27
N LEU A 208 0.37 -25.19 -38.38
CA LEU A 208 -0.23 -24.65 -39.59
C LEU A 208 0.79 -24.30 -40.68
N ASP A 209 2.08 -24.19 -40.38
CA ASP A 209 3.11 -23.86 -41.39
C ASP A 209 3.14 -24.83 -42.58
N HIS A 210 2.77 -26.09 -42.34
CA HIS A 210 2.79 -27.12 -43.37
C HIS A 210 1.46 -27.25 -44.12
N THR A 211 0.34 -26.79 -43.54
CA THR A 211 -1.01 -27.00 -44.09
C THR A 211 -1.67 -25.70 -44.56
N ASP A 212 -1.45 -24.59 -43.86
CA ASP A 212 -2.00 -23.26 -44.14
C ASP A 212 -0.98 -22.17 -43.72
N PRO A 213 0.09 -21.95 -44.52
CA PRO A 213 1.14 -20.99 -44.19
C PRO A 213 0.64 -19.56 -44.08
N ALA A 214 -0.42 -19.21 -44.82
CA ALA A 214 -1.03 -17.88 -44.77
C ALA A 214 -1.69 -17.64 -43.41
N LYS A 215 -2.42 -18.63 -42.88
CA LYS A 215 -2.99 -18.57 -41.53
C LYS A 215 -1.95 -18.59 -40.43
N ALA A 216 -0.92 -19.42 -40.55
CA ALA A 216 0.21 -19.42 -39.62
C ALA A 216 0.86 -18.02 -39.51
N LYS A 217 1.12 -17.38 -40.67
CA LYS A 217 1.64 -16.01 -40.72
C LYS A 217 0.69 -15.01 -40.06
N ALA A 218 -0.61 -15.07 -40.36
CA ALA A 218 -1.60 -14.17 -39.78
C ALA A 218 -1.65 -14.29 -38.25
N ILE A 219 -1.64 -15.50 -37.69
CA ILE A 219 -1.62 -15.74 -36.24
C ILE A 219 -0.37 -15.13 -35.59
N ARG A 220 0.80 -15.30 -36.20
CA ARG A 220 2.07 -14.75 -35.70
C ARG A 220 2.10 -13.23 -35.70
N GLU A 221 1.68 -12.62 -36.79
CA GLU A 221 1.76 -11.16 -36.98
C GLU A 221 0.66 -10.42 -36.20
N THR A 222 -0.44 -11.08 -35.84
CA THR A 222 -1.58 -10.46 -35.15
C THR A 222 -1.75 -11.00 -33.72
N ALA A 223 -2.36 -12.17 -33.56
CA ALA A 223 -2.73 -12.74 -32.27
C ALA A 223 -1.52 -12.87 -31.32
N LEU A 224 -0.43 -13.50 -31.76
CA LEU A 224 0.78 -13.66 -30.94
C LEU A 224 1.42 -12.33 -30.57
N PHE A 225 1.52 -11.39 -31.51
CA PHE A 225 2.04 -10.06 -31.24
C PHE A 225 1.26 -9.37 -30.12
N TYR A 226 -0.08 -9.36 -30.19
CA TYR A 226 -0.91 -8.74 -29.18
C TYR A 226 -0.88 -9.48 -27.84
N VAL A 227 -0.88 -10.82 -27.82
CA VAL A 227 -0.74 -11.59 -26.58
C VAL A 227 0.56 -11.22 -25.86
N ARG A 228 1.69 -11.21 -26.57
CA ARG A 228 3.01 -10.90 -25.98
C ARG A 228 3.05 -9.48 -25.41
N GLN A 229 2.46 -8.52 -26.12
CA GLN A 229 2.30 -7.16 -25.60
C GLN A 229 1.44 -7.15 -24.32
N ARG A 230 0.32 -7.89 -24.29
CA ARG A 230 -0.53 -7.97 -23.09
C ARG A 230 0.20 -8.59 -21.90
N VAL A 231 1.04 -9.61 -22.11
CA VAL A 231 1.86 -10.21 -21.05
C VAL A 231 2.76 -9.14 -20.41
N GLN A 232 3.44 -8.32 -21.22
CA GLN A 232 4.31 -7.26 -20.73
C GLN A 232 3.54 -6.19 -19.93
N ASP A 233 2.41 -5.75 -20.46
CA ASP A 233 1.57 -4.74 -19.78
C ASP A 233 1.03 -5.25 -18.45
N LEU A 234 0.56 -6.51 -18.41
CA LEU A 234 0.06 -7.15 -17.19
C LEU A 234 1.17 -7.32 -16.14
N LEU A 235 2.37 -7.74 -16.54
CA LEU A 235 3.51 -7.88 -15.64
C LEU A 235 3.98 -6.54 -15.08
N THR A 236 3.95 -5.48 -15.90
CA THR A 236 4.28 -4.13 -15.46
C THR A 236 3.29 -3.65 -14.40
N GLN A 237 1.98 -3.81 -14.67
CA GLN A 237 0.96 -3.43 -13.70
C GLN A 237 1.05 -4.28 -12.42
N MET A 238 1.32 -5.57 -12.53
CA MET A 238 1.56 -6.44 -11.37
C MET A 238 2.70 -5.91 -10.50
N ALA A 239 3.84 -5.53 -11.09
CA ALA A 239 4.95 -4.95 -10.34
C ALA A 239 4.55 -3.69 -9.58
N VAL A 240 3.84 -2.76 -10.23
CA VAL A 240 3.35 -1.54 -9.58
C VAL A 240 2.39 -1.86 -8.44
N THR A 241 1.48 -2.81 -8.64
CA THR A 241 0.52 -3.22 -7.61
C THR A 241 1.20 -3.92 -6.43
N VAL A 242 2.19 -4.79 -6.68
CA VAL A 242 3.01 -5.40 -5.61
C VAL A 242 3.79 -4.34 -4.84
N GLN A 243 4.40 -3.38 -5.52
CA GLN A 243 5.09 -2.26 -4.85
C GLN A 243 4.13 -1.46 -3.96
N GLY A 244 2.93 -1.15 -4.46
CA GLY A 244 1.89 -0.49 -3.66
C GLY A 244 1.46 -1.32 -2.44
N TYR A 245 1.35 -2.64 -2.59
CA TYR A 245 1.00 -3.54 -1.49
C TYR A 245 2.08 -3.57 -0.40
N LEU A 246 3.36 -3.61 -0.80
CA LEU A 246 4.50 -3.62 0.13
C LEU A 246 4.74 -2.28 0.83
N ALA A 247 4.19 -1.18 0.28
CA ALA A 247 4.35 0.16 0.83
C ALA A 247 3.24 0.56 1.82
N LEU A 248 2.16 -0.23 1.90
CA LEU A 248 1.16 -0.19 2.98
C LEU A 248 1.64 -1.03 4.15
#